data_AF-A0AAN4LBF6-F1
#
_entry.id   AF-A0AAN4LBF6-F1
#
_cell.length_a   1.000
_cell.length_b   1.000
_cell.length_c   1.000
_cell.angle_alpha   90.00
_cell.angle_beta   90.00
_cell.angle_gamma   90.00
#
_symmetry.space_group_name_H-M   'P 1'
#
loop_
_entity.id
_entity.type
_entity.pdbx_description
1 polymer ?
#
loop_
_entity_poly.entity_id
_entity_poly.type
_entity_poly.pdbx_seq_one_letter_code
_entity_poly.pdbx_strand_id
1 'polypeptide(L)' 'MKALIARYMGGHDPHEFRVYVIQSSTLKRFVVVEIILGPIVYNVALYLCHNVILAGVGSWAGTEGLKRLPLVFRKIVGT' A
#
# COMPACT_ATOMS: atom_id res chain seq x y z
N MET A 1 -37.83 -0.12 -4.19
CA MET A 1 -36.57 0.33 -3.54
C MET A 1 -36.69 0.51 -2.03
N LYS A 2 -37.69 1.24 -1.50
CA LYS A 2 -37.79 1.52 -0.05
C LYS A 2 -37.95 0.28 0.84
N ALA A 3 -38.65 -0.76 0.38
CA ALA A 3 -38.82 -2.01 1.12
C ALA A 3 -37.51 -2.79 1.32
N LEU A 4 -36.58 -2.72 0.36
CA LEU A 4 -35.26 -3.36 0.45
C LEU A 4 -34.35 -2.66 1.47
N ILE A 5 -34.37 -1.32 1.45
CA ILE A 5 -33.62 -0.49 2.40
C ILE A 5 -34.17 -0.66 3.81
N ALA A 6 -35.49 -0.67 3.98
CA ALA A 6 -36.14 -0.91 5.27
C ALA A 6 -35.82 -2.31 5.83
N ARG A 7 -35.66 -3.33 4.98
CA ARG A 7 -35.27 -4.68 5.41
C ARG A 7 -33.79 -4.78 5.82
N TYR A 8 -32.92 -3.97 5.20
CA TYR A 8 -31.51 -3.88 5.58
C TYR A 8 -31.30 -3.08 6.88
N MET A 9 -32.11 -2.03 7.08
CA MET A 9 -32.05 -1.18 8.28
C MET A 9 -32.88 -1.71 9.46
N GLY A 10 -33.86 -2.58 9.22
CA GLY A 10 -34.80 -3.12 10.23
C GLY A 10 -34.22 -4.21 11.14
N GLY A 11 -32.90 -4.34 11.20
CA GLY A 11 -32.21 -5.28 12.08
C GLY A 11 -31.19 -4.60 12.96
N HIS A 12 -31.40 -3.33 13.33
CA HIS A 12 -30.49 -2.55 14.17
C HIS A 12 -31.20 -2.11 15.45
N ASP A 13 -31.66 -3.08 16.24
CA ASP A 13 -32.11 -2.82 17.60
C ASP A 13 -30.88 -2.53 18.49
N PRO A 14 -30.76 -1.33 19.06
CA PRO A 14 -29.57 -0.91 19.82
C PRO A 14 -29.38 -1.68 21.14
N HIS A 15 -30.30 -2.57 21.49
CA HIS A 15 -30.32 -3.36 22.72
C HIS A 15 -30.01 -4.85 22.52
N GLU A 16 -29.62 -5.28 21.31
CA GLU A 16 -29.24 -6.68 21.06
C GLU A 16 -27.73 -6.91 21.18
N PHE A 17 -27.33 -7.82 22.08
CA PHE A 17 -25.95 -8.28 22.17
C PHE A 17 -25.69 -9.36 21.11
N ARG A 18 -24.96 -9.01 20.04
CA ARG A 18 -24.62 -9.92 18.94
C ARG A 18 -23.27 -10.60 19.17
N VAL A 19 -23.31 -11.92 19.29
CA VAL A 19 -22.10 -12.75 19.39
C VAL A 19 -21.82 -13.37 18.02
N TYR A 20 -20.66 -13.03 17.44
CA TYR A 20 -20.17 -13.66 16.22
C TYR A 20 -19.17 -14.75 16.60
N VAL A 21 -19.50 -16.00 16.30
CA VAL A 21 -18.59 -17.12 16.48
C VAL A 21 -17.88 -17.37 15.16
N ILE A 22 -16.62 -16.96 15.07
CA ILE A 22 -15.78 -17.22 13.89
C ILE A 22 -14.99 -18.51 14.14
N GLN A 23 -15.12 -19.46 13.22
CA GLN A 23 -14.38 -20.70 13.30
C GLN A 23 -12.87 -20.45 13.10
N SER A 24 -12.04 -21.07 13.94
CA SER A 24 -10.58 -20.91 13.88
C SER A 24 -9.97 -21.38 12.55
N SER A 25 -10.60 -22.34 11.88
CA SER A 25 -10.23 -22.78 10.53
C SER A 25 -10.38 -21.68 9.48
N THR A 26 -11.42 -20.84 9.59
CA THR A 26 -11.66 -19.71 8.69
C THR A 26 -10.59 -18.64 8.87
N LEU A 27 -10.21 -18.34 10.13
CA LEU A 27 -9.12 -17.40 10.42
C LEU A 27 -7.79 -17.88 9.82
N LYS A 28 -7.47 -19.17 9.99
CA LYS A 28 -6.25 -19.77 9.42
C LYS A 28 -6.23 -19.67 7.90
N ARG A 29 -7.35 -19.99 7.22
CA ARG A 29 -7.47 -19.87 5.77
C ARG A 29 -7.28 -18.43 5.30
N PHE A 30 -7.88 -17.46 6.00
CA PHE A 30 -7.70 -16.04 5.70
C PHE A 30 -6.23 -15.62 5.79
N VAL A 31 -5.55 -15.98 6.88
CA VAL A 31 -4.13 -15.64 7.08
C VAL A 31 -3.25 -16.28 6.00
N VAL A 32 -3.49 -17.54 5.63
CA VAL A 32 -2.73 -18.21 4.56
C VAL A 32 -2.94 -17.51 3.22
N VAL A 33 -4.18 -17.13 2.89
CA VAL A 33 -4.47 -16.39 1.65
C VAL A 33 -3.77 -15.03 1.67
N GLU A 34 -3.81 -14.29 2.77
CA GLU A 34 -3.15 -12.98 2.88
C GLU A 34 -1.63 -13.07 2.72
N ILE A 35 -1.00 -14.09 3.33
CA ILE A 35 0.44 -14.35 3.21
C ILE A 35 0.84 -14.70 1.78
N ILE A 36 -0.05 -15.27 0.97
CA ILE A 36 0.22 -15.60 -0.44
C ILE A 36 -0.10 -14.41 -1.35
N LEU A 37 -1.26 -13.78 -1.14
CA LEU A 37 -1.77 -12.70 -1.97
C LEU A 37 -0.94 -11.43 -1.80
N GLY A 38 -0.52 -11.12 -0.57
CA GLY A 38 0.30 -9.94 -0.26
C GLY A 38 1.60 -9.89 -1.07
N PRO A 39 2.45 -10.93 -1.04
CA PRO A 39 3.67 -10.99 -1.86
C PRO A 39 3.41 -10.95 -3.37
N ILE A 40 2.34 -11.59 -3.85
CA ILE A 40 1.99 -11.55 -5.28
C ILE A 40 1.64 -10.11 -5.69
N VAL A 41 0.76 -9.46 -4.93
CA VAL A 41 0.36 -8.07 -5.17
C VAL A 41 1.57 -7.14 -5.06
N TYR A 42 2.43 -7.33 -4.07
CA TYR A 42 3.67 -6.57 -3.90
C TYR A 42 4.59 -6.72 -5.12
N ASN A 43 4.84 -7.94 -5.59
CA ASN A 43 5.72 -8.17 -6.74
C ASN A 43 5.13 -7.61 -8.03
N VAL A 44 3.82 -7.73 -8.24
CA VAL A 44 3.14 -7.14 -9.41
C VAL A 44 3.21 -5.61 -9.36
N ALA A 45 2.92 -5.01 -8.21
CA ALA A 45 3.04 -3.57 -8.02
C ALA A 45 4.47 -3.09 -8.24
N LEU A 46 5.46 -3.83 -7.71
CA LEU A 46 6.88 -3.52 -7.91
C LEU A 46 7.26 -3.62 -9.39
N TYR A 47 6.84 -4.68 -10.09
CA TYR A 47 7.12 -4.88 -11.50
C TYR A 47 6.54 -3.76 -12.37
N LEU A 48 5.32 -3.30 -12.09
CA LEU A 48 4.69 -2.21 -12.81
C LEU A 48 5.32 -0.84 -12.46
N CYS A 49 5.65 -0.63 -11.19
CA CYS A 49 6.12 0.66 -10.68
C CYS A 49 7.66 0.81 -10.65
N HIS A 50 8.44 -0.22 -11.01
CA HIS A 50 9.91 -0.17 -10.93
C HIS A 50 10.48 1.00 -11.74
N ASN A 51 9.92 1.27 -12.93
CA ASN A 51 10.30 2.38 -13.78
C ASN A 51 9.99 3.74 -13.15
N VAL A 52 8.89 3.85 -12.41
CA VAL A 52 8.52 5.09 -11.70
C VAL A 52 9.46 5.33 -10.53
N ILE A 53 9.81 4.28 -9.80
CA ILE A 53 10.77 4.36 -8.69
C ILE A 53 12.16 4.72 -9.20
N LEU A 54 12.64 4.05 -10.25
CA LEU A 54 13.92 4.35 -10.89
C LEU A 54 13.96 5.75 -11.49
N ALA A 55 12.89 6.18 -12.18
CA ALA A 55 12.79 7.53 -12.72
C ALA A 55 12.73 8.58 -11.61
N GLY A 56 11.99 8.34 -10.53
CA GLY A 56 11.89 9.24 -9.39
C GLY A 56 13.21 9.40 -8.65
N VAL A 57 13.82 8.29 -8.24
CA VAL A 57 15.11 8.28 -7.54
C VAL A 57 16.23 8.82 -8.44
N GLY A 58 16.26 8.43 -9.71
CA GLY A 58 17.24 8.92 -10.68
C GLY A 58 17.09 10.41 -10.97
N SER A 59 15.86 10.92 -11.07
CA SER A 59 15.59 12.35 -11.27
C SER A 59 15.97 13.17 -10.02
N TRP A 60 15.65 12.67 -8.83
CA TRP A 60 16.06 13.30 -7.57
C TRP A 60 17.60 13.31 -7.40
N ALA A 61 18.24 12.15 -7.57
CA ALA A 61 19.69 12.03 -7.49
C ALA A 61 20.42 12.86 -8.57
N GLY A 62 19.87 12.90 -9.78
CA GLY A 62 20.40 13.71 -10.88
C GLY A 62 20.30 15.21 -10.58
N THR A 63 19.13 15.69 -10.17
CA THR A 63 18.92 17.12 -9.90
C THR A 63 19.66 17.61 -8.66
N GLU A 64 19.69 16.84 -7.57
CA GLU A 64 20.49 17.19 -6.39
C GLU A 64 21.99 17.04 -6.63
N GLY A 65 22.41 16.01 -7.38
CA GLY A 65 23.81 15.83 -7.79
C GLY A 65 24.32 16.96 -8.66
N LEU A 66 23.54 17.39 -9.66
CA LEU A 66 23.85 18.55 -10.52
C LEU A 66 23.95 19.86 -9.76
N LYS A 67 23.14 20.08 -8.72
CA LYS A 67 23.25 21.26 -7.86
C LYS A 67 24.55 21.27 -7.04
N ARG A 68 25.07 20.09 -6.67
CA ARG A 68 26.29 19.95 -5.84
C ARG A 68 27.56 19.83 -6.68
N LEU A 69 27.46 19.52 -7.96
CA LEU A 69 28.57 19.44 -8.91
C LEU A 69 29.49 20.68 -8.95
N PRO A 70 28.98 21.93 -8.93
CA PRO A 70 29.83 23.13 -8.92
C PRO A 70 30.72 23.23 -7.68
N LEU A 71 30.20 22.83 -6.51
CA LEU A 71 30.92 22.82 -5.24
C LEU A 71 32.03 21.77 -5.25
N VAL A 72 31.77 20.61 -5.86
CA VAL A 72 32.75 19.53 -6.02
C VAL A 72 33.82 19.92 -7.04
N PHE A 73 33.44 20.49 -8.19
CA PHE A 73 34.36 20.97 -9.20
C PHE A 73 35.30 22.06 -8.67
N ARG A 74 34.76 23.02 -7.91
CA ARG A 74 35.57 24.08 -7.29
C ARG A 74 36.57 23.52 -6.27
N LYS A 75 36.18 22.49 -5.53
CA LYS A 75 37.05 21.77 -4.59
C LYS A 75 38.15 20.94 -5.28
N ILE A 76 37.89 20.44 -6.50
CA ILE A 76 38.85 19.67 -7.30
C ILE A 76 39.83 20.58 -8.06
N VAL A 77 39.35 21.70 -8.60
CA VAL A 77 40.17 22.64 -9.40
C VAL A 77 41.09 23.52 -8.54
N GLY A 78 40.90 23.58 -7.22
CA GLY A 78 41.84 24.24 -6.30
C GLY A 78 41.82 25.76 -6.41
N THR A 79 40.64 26.38 -6.21
CA THR A 79 40.51 27.80 -5.85
C THR A 79 39.52 27.95 -4.71
#